data_AF-A0A7C6ZTP0-F1
#
_entry.id   AF-A0A7C6ZTP0-F1
#
_cell.length_a   1.000
_cell.length_b   1.000
_cell.length_c   1.000
_cell.angle_alpha   90.00
_cell.angle_beta   90.00
_cell.angle_gamma   90.00
#
_symmetry.space_group_name_H-M   'P 1'
#
loop_
_entity.id
_entity.type
_entity.pdbx_description
1 polymer ?
#
loop_
_entity_poly.entity_id
_entity_poly.type
_entity_poly.pdbx_seq_one_letter_code
_entity_poly.pdbx_strand_id
1 'polypeptide(L)'
;MRVALHVRIARLRWKVTTDEDVIEWSTTPVHLPADKLIQSRSPHLSLELDAEEWPASRLLLQDAGATAKPLQMSDWRKPQRGQRRVHLSLAEYSDTLRQLMDCPVFTFSLELRSESTDLGLPLLYLNREPELTAVLLDWTPDGVTYLHWEAEHRLRNRRVRLWSAWQPWAPPHEFCIPDDVAATELSEKPGSGMLQLPVKLPRGWYRVALRTAPAWEELSAPPEPPSGALLARDADPDFRLLELEDADPTNPEQEYLSHFERACILDAMHDDAGCRAEVQWLFNHHAQAAPDMLYSVYRWLHARNDPTARAIRMRMFAPDKVTRVLFEDKFASLRKSYMEAFAEIRFVKPECALLVLQSGQFPELESHALQILLKRQSPAAVGHILSRVSQGALSEQDAVALLGIEGRAEFALQTLLRQPADPVRDRIILRLLPLSPTASLVRLGDWVHSEAGWGKIETISLGGESRSWFDPEHEMPELGVVLRPNFNPIRIVLHVPSKTMVFPGHAHLYQCTKDHGCAGFISSWRDDVTYQHNRVAHDGMQPAFQQSDAHEWRWRKAPTYHRQPPDNEFQ
;
A
#
# COMPACT_ATOMS: atom_id res chain seq x y z
N MET A 1 18.77 13.39 -27.98
CA MET A 1 19.61 12.24 -27.60
C MET A 1 20.20 12.53 -26.22
N ARG A 2 19.72 11.91 -25.14
CA ARG A 2 20.27 12.07 -23.79
C ARG A 2 21.26 10.92 -23.56
N VAL A 3 22.54 11.24 -23.40
CA VAL A 3 23.58 10.25 -23.04
C VAL A 3 23.59 10.14 -21.53
N ALA A 4 23.38 8.94 -21.00
CA ALA A 4 23.47 8.66 -19.58
C ALA A 4 24.95 8.68 -19.14
N LEU A 5 25.34 9.75 -18.43
CA LEU A 5 26.62 9.86 -17.75
C LEU A 5 26.60 8.95 -16.52
N HIS A 6 27.29 7.81 -16.60
CA HIS A 6 27.48 6.91 -15.47
C HIS A 6 28.70 7.38 -14.67
N VAL A 7 28.48 8.20 -13.66
CA VAL A 7 29.52 8.56 -12.68
C VAL A 7 29.62 7.43 -11.66
N ARG A 8 30.74 6.68 -11.66
CA ARG A 8 31.03 5.72 -10.58
C ARG A 8 31.50 6.50 -9.36
N ILE A 9 30.65 6.60 -8.34
CA ILE A 9 31.03 7.14 -7.03
C ILE A 9 31.59 5.97 -6.21
N ALA A 10 32.89 5.97 -5.94
CA ALA A 10 33.50 5.01 -5.03
C ALA A 10 32.92 5.23 -3.62
N ARG A 11 32.18 4.24 -3.10
CA ARG A 11 31.59 4.29 -1.76
C ARG A 11 32.27 3.28 -0.86
N LEU A 12 32.79 3.73 0.28
CA LEU A 12 33.25 2.85 1.34
C LEU A 12 32.04 2.11 1.91
N ARG A 13 32.12 0.79 1.95
CA ARG A 13 31.17 -0.08 2.64
C ARG A 13 31.90 -1.01 3.58
N TRP A 14 31.25 -1.45 4.64
CA TRP A 14 31.85 -2.33 5.63
C TRP A 14 30.89 -3.39 6.10
N LYS A 15 31.44 -4.47 6.66
CA LYS A 15 30.69 -5.52 7.33
C LYS A 15 31.44 -6.04 8.54
N VAL A 16 30.70 -6.48 9.55
CA VAL A 16 31.26 -7.15 10.73
C VAL A 16 30.96 -8.64 10.62
N THR A 17 31.93 -9.46 10.99
CA THR A 17 31.79 -10.90 11.04
C THR A 17 32.23 -11.39 12.41
N THR A 18 31.36 -12.15 13.05
CA THR A 18 31.60 -12.87 14.31
C THR A 18 31.49 -14.37 14.05
N ASP A 19 31.73 -15.19 15.07
CA ASP A 19 31.66 -16.65 14.94
C ASP A 19 30.22 -17.15 14.68
N GLU A 20 29.22 -16.40 15.12
CA GLU A 20 27.79 -16.74 15.02
C GLU A 20 27.08 -16.04 13.86
N ASP A 21 27.51 -14.82 13.51
CA ASP A 21 26.79 -13.95 12.58
C ASP A 21 27.73 -13.32 11.53
N VAL A 22 27.21 -13.21 10.31
CA VAL A 22 27.78 -12.35 9.26
C VAL A 22 26.79 -11.23 8.99
N ILE A 23 27.15 -10.01 9.37
CA ILE A 23 26.32 -8.84 9.08
C ILE A 23 26.55 -8.44 7.62
N GLU A 24 25.47 -8.09 6.92
CA GLU A 24 25.56 -7.66 5.53
C GLU A 24 26.36 -6.36 5.36
N TRP A 25 26.83 -6.12 4.14
CA TRP A 25 27.56 -4.89 3.80
C TRP A 25 26.69 -3.66 4.00
N SER A 26 27.19 -2.71 4.80
CA SER A 26 26.52 -1.45 5.12
C SER A 26 27.38 -0.25 4.72
N THR A 27 26.72 0.88 4.50
CA THR A 27 27.35 2.22 4.39
C THR A 27 26.97 3.14 5.55
N THR A 28 26.24 2.62 6.53
CA THR A 28 25.86 3.28 7.78
C THR A 28 26.39 2.50 8.97
N PRO A 29 26.61 3.15 10.13
CA PRO A 29 27.12 2.46 11.31
C PRO A 29 26.30 1.23 11.66
N VAL A 30 26.99 0.15 11.99
CA VAL A 30 26.38 -1.12 12.42
C VAL A 30 26.19 -1.08 13.94
N HIS A 31 25.12 -1.67 14.47
CA HIS A 31 24.87 -1.75 15.90
C HIS A 31 24.94 -3.21 16.37
N LEU A 32 25.68 -3.48 17.45
CA LEU A 32 25.80 -4.82 18.03
C LEU A 32 25.87 -4.80 19.56
N PRO A 33 25.42 -5.87 20.25
CA PRO A 33 25.78 -6.08 21.65
C PRO A 33 27.30 -6.25 21.80
N ALA A 34 27.89 -5.61 22.80
CA ALA A 34 29.33 -5.73 23.08
C ALA A 34 29.74 -7.20 23.33
N ASP A 35 28.86 -7.98 23.97
CA ASP A 35 29.11 -9.38 24.31
C ASP A 35 29.34 -10.26 23.08
N LYS A 36 28.69 -9.97 21.94
CA LYS A 36 28.89 -10.72 20.69
C LYS A 36 30.35 -10.67 20.22
N LEU A 37 31.04 -9.55 20.45
CA LEU A 37 32.46 -9.43 20.11
C LEU A 37 33.36 -9.98 21.22
N ILE A 38 32.97 -9.84 22.49
CA ILE A 38 33.74 -10.36 23.64
C ILE A 38 33.78 -11.90 23.64
N GLN A 39 32.70 -12.53 23.18
CA GLN A 39 32.53 -13.98 23.12
C GLN A 39 33.05 -14.61 21.82
N SER A 40 33.12 -13.85 20.72
CA SER A 40 33.66 -14.32 19.45
C SER A 40 35.18 -14.49 19.51
N ARG A 41 35.68 -15.61 18.99
CA ARG A 41 37.11 -15.94 18.94
C ARG A 41 37.84 -15.19 17.84
N SER A 42 37.15 -14.89 16.73
CA SER A 42 37.77 -14.28 15.54
C SER A 42 36.96 -13.13 14.92
N PRO A 43 36.50 -12.16 15.73
CA PRO A 43 35.69 -11.08 15.19
C PRO A 43 36.53 -10.16 14.30
N HIS A 44 36.00 -9.81 13.13
CA HIS A 44 36.71 -8.93 12.21
C HIS A 44 35.76 -7.99 11.46
N LEU A 45 36.28 -6.82 11.14
CA LEU A 45 35.64 -5.80 10.35
C LEU A 45 36.26 -5.82 8.94
N SER A 46 35.42 -6.02 7.93
CA SER A 46 35.84 -5.98 6.53
C SER A 46 35.41 -4.66 5.92
N LEU A 47 36.34 -3.97 5.28
CA LEU A 47 36.12 -2.72 4.56
C LEU A 47 36.27 -2.98 3.06
N GLU A 48 35.44 -2.35 2.24
CA GLU A 48 35.55 -2.39 0.78
C GLU A 48 35.38 -0.98 0.20
N LEU A 49 36.31 -0.60 -0.68
CA LEU A 49 36.33 0.69 -1.38
C LEU A 49 36.84 0.42 -2.80
N ASP A 50 36.03 0.80 -3.78
CA ASP A 50 36.36 0.68 -5.21
C ASP A 50 37.14 1.93 -5.67
N ALA A 51 38.37 2.08 -5.15
CA ALA A 51 39.32 3.13 -5.50
C ALA A 51 40.65 2.53 -5.96
N GLU A 52 41.37 3.20 -6.88
CA GLU A 52 42.68 2.74 -7.36
C GLU A 52 43.73 2.72 -6.25
N GLU A 53 43.66 3.71 -5.35
CA GLU A 53 44.53 3.83 -4.19
C GLU A 53 43.69 4.02 -2.93
N TRP A 54 44.00 3.23 -1.91
CA TRP A 54 43.40 3.37 -0.59
C TRP A 54 44.16 4.41 0.25
N PRO A 55 43.44 5.28 0.98
CA PRO A 55 44.06 6.08 2.02
C PRO A 55 44.63 5.18 3.13
N ALA A 56 45.68 5.65 3.80
CA ALA A 56 46.12 4.99 5.03
C ALA A 56 45.00 5.10 6.06
N SER A 57 44.75 4.03 6.81
CA SER A 57 43.65 3.96 7.75
C SER A 57 44.05 3.31 9.07
N ARG A 58 43.37 3.69 10.15
CA ARG A 58 43.43 3.00 11.44
C ARG A 58 42.07 2.98 12.10
N LEU A 59 41.89 2.06 13.03
CA LEU A 59 40.66 1.87 13.76
C LEU A 59 40.80 2.40 15.19
N LEU A 60 39.85 3.23 15.60
CA LEU A 60 39.77 3.86 16.91
C LEU A 60 38.59 3.28 17.69
N LEU A 61 38.83 2.88 18.93
CA LEU A 61 37.79 2.56 19.90
C LEU A 61 37.58 3.78 20.81
N GLN A 62 36.34 4.23 20.96
CA GLN A 62 35.98 5.44 21.71
C GLN A 62 34.77 5.17 22.62
N ASP A 63 34.66 5.92 23.72
CA ASP A 63 33.42 6.03 24.50
C ASP A 63 32.51 7.04 23.79
N ALA A 64 31.29 6.63 23.39
CA ALA A 64 30.36 7.50 22.68
C ALA A 64 29.88 8.70 23.52
N GLY A 65 29.99 8.62 24.85
CA GLY A 65 29.55 9.65 25.80
C GLY A 65 30.64 10.60 26.29
N ALA A 66 31.92 10.35 25.98
CA ALA A 66 33.05 11.15 26.49
C ALA A 66 33.89 11.75 25.34
N THR A 67 34.31 13.01 25.49
CA THR A 67 35.07 13.72 24.46
C THR A 67 36.58 13.47 24.52
N ALA A 68 37.10 13.17 23.32
CA ALA A 68 38.40 13.51 22.73
C ALA A 68 39.51 12.47 22.69
N LYS A 69 39.69 11.56 23.66
CA LYS A 69 40.76 10.54 23.56
C LYS A 69 40.20 9.15 23.22
N PRO A 70 40.72 8.48 22.18
CA PRO A 70 40.37 7.08 21.94
C PRO A 70 40.82 6.21 23.11
N LEU A 71 39.96 5.28 23.49
CA LEU A 71 40.23 4.24 24.49
C LEU A 71 41.34 3.31 24.02
N GLN A 72 41.37 3.01 22.72
CA GLN A 72 42.41 2.23 22.06
C GLN A 72 42.48 2.63 20.58
N MET A 73 43.66 2.53 19.98
CA MET A 73 43.87 2.76 18.55
C MET A 73 44.74 1.66 17.95
N SER A 74 44.44 1.26 16.71
CA SER A 74 45.35 0.40 15.93
C SER A 74 46.47 1.23 15.31
N ASP A 75 47.51 0.53 14.84
CA ASP A 75 48.50 1.12 13.95
C ASP A 75 47.89 1.55 12.61
N TRP A 76 48.53 2.52 11.97
CA TRP A 76 48.22 2.93 10.61
C TRP A 76 48.54 1.81 9.62
N ARG A 77 47.57 1.47 8.78
CA ARG A 77 47.71 0.49 7.71
C ARG A 77 47.51 1.18 6.37
N LYS A 78 48.41 0.94 5.42
CA LYS A 78 48.25 1.36 4.03
C LYS A 78 48.04 0.13 3.15
N PRO A 79 46.84 -0.07 2.57
CA PRO A 79 46.57 -1.19 1.68
C PRO A 79 47.44 -1.14 0.42
N GLN A 80 47.69 -2.30 -0.19
CA GLN A 80 48.46 -2.38 -1.42
C GLN A 80 47.67 -1.80 -2.60
N ARG A 81 48.38 -1.30 -3.63
CA ARG A 81 47.75 -0.76 -4.84
C ARG A 81 46.90 -1.86 -5.50
N GLY A 82 45.64 -1.53 -5.84
CA GLY A 82 44.68 -2.48 -6.40
C GLY A 82 43.97 -3.39 -5.38
N GLN A 83 44.34 -3.34 -4.10
CA GLN A 83 43.62 -4.05 -3.05
C GLN A 83 42.26 -3.38 -2.81
N ARG A 84 41.16 -4.11 -3.05
CA ARG A 84 39.78 -3.60 -2.87
C ARG A 84 39.18 -3.84 -1.50
N ARG A 85 39.79 -4.71 -0.68
CA ARG A 85 39.27 -5.13 0.62
C ARG A 85 40.33 -5.12 1.69
N VAL A 86 39.97 -4.61 2.86
CA VAL A 86 40.81 -4.59 4.05
C VAL A 86 40.09 -5.30 5.18
N HIS A 87 40.80 -6.17 5.90
CA HIS A 87 40.27 -6.86 7.07
C HIS A 87 41.00 -6.37 8.31
N LEU A 88 40.23 -5.94 9.31
CA LEU A 88 40.72 -5.44 10.59
C LEU A 88 40.22 -6.38 11.70
N SER A 89 41.15 -6.92 12.49
CA SER A 89 40.80 -7.77 13.63
C SER A 89 40.17 -6.91 14.72
N LEU A 90 39.02 -7.35 15.24
CA LEU A 90 38.40 -6.74 16.41
C LEU A 90 38.82 -7.43 17.71
N ALA A 91 39.47 -8.61 17.61
CA ALA A 91 39.93 -9.38 18.77
C ALA A 91 40.96 -8.61 19.63
N GLU A 92 41.73 -7.72 19.00
CA GLU A 92 42.73 -6.87 19.67
C GLU A 92 42.10 -5.90 20.69
N TYR A 93 40.79 -5.67 20.61
CA TYR A 93 40.05 -4.74 21.47
C TYR A 93 39.27 -5.45 22.59
N SER A 94 39.21 -6.79 22.58
CA SER A 94 38.37 -7.56 23.50
C SER A 94 38.72 -7.32 24.98
N ASP A 95 40.00 -7.17 25.32
CA ASP A 95 40.42 -6.93 26.70
C ASP A 95 40.03 -5.53 27.18
N THR A 96 40.18 -4.51 26.34
CA THR A 96 39.71 -3.15 26.63
C THR A 96 38.19 -3.13 26.82
N LEU A 97 37.45 -3.81 25.95
CA LEU A 97 36.00 -3.96 26.09
C LEU A 97 35.64 -4.64 27.42
N ARG A 98 36.35 -5.69 27.86
CA ARG A 98 36.12 -6.38 29.14
C ARG A 98 36.47 -5.54 30.36
N GLN A 99 37.51 -4.73 30.31
CA GLN A 99 37.96 -3.92 31.45
C GLN A 99 37.04 -2.73 31.72
N LEU A 100 36.51 -2.11 30.67
CA LEU A 100 35.65 -0.93 30.76
C LEU A 100 34.18 -1.33 30.95
N MET A 101 33.90 -1.99 32.07
CA MET A 101 32.58 -2.54 32.37
C MET A 101 31.47 -1.49 32.51
N ASP A 102 31.81 -0.26 32.85
CA ASP A 102 30.90 0.87 33.07
C ASP A 102 30.58 1.66 31.80
N CYS A 103 31.32 1.42 30.70
CA CYS A 103 31.13 2.12 29.43
C CYS A 103 29.90 1.57 28.70
N PRO A 104 28.87 2.40 28.45
CA PRO A 104 27.59 1.93 27.94
C PRO A 104 27.60 1.66 26.43
N VAL A 105 28.27 2.53 25.68
CA VAL A 105 28.30 2.51 24.22
C VAL A 105 29.71 2.77 23.74
N PHE A 106 30.31 1.76 23.11
CA PHE A 106 31.58 1.90 22.42
C PHE A 106 31.36 2.27 20.96
N THR A 107 32.19 3.16 20.43
CA THR A 107 32.20 3.51 19.01
C THR A 107 33.52 3.09 18.39
N PHE A 108 33.43 2.30 17.32
CA PHE A 108 34.53 1.99 16.43
C PHE A 108 34.51 2.94 15.25
N SER A 109 35.48 3.85 15.20
CA SER A 109 35.64 4.86 14.16
C SER A 109 36.84 4.54 13.28
N LEU A 110 36.67 4.61 11.96
CA LEU A 110 37.76 4.54 11.01
C LEU A 110 38.30 5.94 10.79
N GLU A 111 39.58 6.13 11.04
CA GLU A 111 40.28 7.34 10.70
C GLU A 111 41.05 7.13 9.40
N LEU A 112 40.81 7.99 8.42
CA LEU A 112 41.44 7.98 7.11
C LEU A 112 42.40 9.16 7.00
N ARG A 113 43.65 8.90 6.63
CA ARG A 113 44.63 9.95 6.38
C ARG A 113 44.45 10.52 4.98
N SER A 114 44.17 11.82 4.90
CA SER A 114 44.12 12.59 3.64
C SER A 114 45.23 13.65 3.63
N GLU A 115 45.52 14.21 2.45
CA GLU A 115 46.53 15.27 2.29
C GLU A 115 46.14 16.57 3.01
N SER A 116 44.84 16.84 3.18
CA SER A 116 44.32 18.09 3.77
C SER A 116 43.83 17.95 5.21
N THR A 117 43.23 16.82 5.59
CA THR A 117 42.64 16.61 6.94
C THR A 117 42.37 15.12 7.20
N ASP A 118 42.61 14.65 8.42
CA ASP A 118 42.20 13.30 8.82
C ASP A 118 40.67 13.22 8.96
N LEU A 119 40.07 12.18 8.39
CA LEU A 119 38.63 12.02 8.28
C LEU A 119 38.18 10.85 9.17
N GLY A 120 37.36 11.13 10.18
CA GLY A 120 36.80 10.14 11.10
C GLY A 120 35.40 9.68 10.69
N LEU A 121 35.20 8.37 10.54
CA LEU A 121 33.94 7.77 10.13
C LEU A 121 33.51 6.70 11.15
N PRO A 122 32.36 6.86 11.84
CA PRO A 122 31.85 5.80 12.72
C PRO A 122 31.42 4.60 11.88
N LEU A 123 31.91 3.42 12.22
CA LEU A 123 31.60 2.18 11.50
C LEU A 123 30.71 1.24 12.31
N LEU A 124 30.91 1.20 13.63
CA LEU A 124 30.26 0.23 14.50
C LEU A 124 30.02 0.82 15.89
N TYR A 125 28.80 0.67 16.40
CA TYR A 125 28.41 0.96 17.77
C TYR A 125 28.19 -0.34 18.53
N LEU A 126 28.84 -0.47 19.68
CA LEU A 126 28.63 -1.59 20.59
C LEU A 126 27.91 -1.13 21.84
N ASN A 127 26.75 -1.70 22.08
CA ASN A 127 25.94 -1.36 23.25
C ASN A 127 26.09 -2.44 24.31
N ARG A 128 26.16 -2.03 25.58
CA ARG A 128 25.96 -2.90 26.73
C ARG A 128 24.59 -2.61 27.32
N GLU A 129 23.71 -3.60 27.30
CA GLU A 129 22.40 -3.43 27.92
C GLU A 129 22.46 -3.79 29.40
N PRO A 130 21.82 -3.02 30.29
CA PRO A 130 21.72 -3.40 31.70
C PRO A 130 20.85 -4.66 31.81
N GLU A 131 21.41 -5.75 32.32
CA GLU A 131 20.64 -6.95 32.60
C GLU A 131 19.87 -6.78 33.90
N LEU A 132 18.54 -6.70 33.79
CA LEU A 132 17.65 -6.62 34.93
C LEU A 132 17.27 -8.01 35.42
N THR A 133 17.32 -8.20 36.73
CA THR A 133 16.88 -9.45 37.38
C THR A 133 15.57 -9.27 38.15
N ALA A 134 15.31 -8.06 38.66
CA ALA A 134 14.08 -7.72 39.37
C ALA A 134 13.70 -6.24 39.18
N VAL A 135 12.39 -5.96 39.22
CA VAL A 135 11.83 -4.60 39.20
C VAL A 135 10.63 -4.50 40.13
N LEU A 136 10.48 -3.36 40.79
CA LEU A 136 9.34 -3.02 41.62
C LEU A 136 8.96 -1.55 41.36
N LEU A 137 7.66 -1.28 41.34
CA LEU A 137 7.14 0.07 41.43
C LEU A 137 6.52 0.23 42.82
N ASP A 138 6.79 1.34 43.49
CA ASP A 138 6.17 1.69 44.77
C ASP A 138 5.41 3.01 44.61
N TRP A 139 4.12 3.02 44.97
CA TRP A 139 3.28 4.23 44.94
C TRP A 139 3.07 4.75 46.35
N THR A 140 3.63 5.93 46.60
CA THR A 140 3.39 6.62 47.86
C THR A 140 1.96 7.20 47.93
N PRO A 141 1.43 7.47 49.14
CA PRO A 141 0.10 8.05 49.33
C PRO A 141 -0.13 9.42 48.67
N ASP A 142 0.93 10.21 48.49
CA ASP A 142 0.92 11.51 47.79
C ASP A 142 0.97 11.37 46.25
N GLY A 143 0.98 10.13 45.75
CA GLY A 143 0.93 9.81 44.33
C GLY A 143 2.26 9.97 43.62
N VAL A 144 3.38 9.87 44.35
CA VAL A 144 4.71 9.76 43.78
C VAL A 144 4.99 8.27 43.52
N THR A 145 5.64 7.98 42.39
CA THR A 145 6.01 6.61 42.02
C THR A 145 7.53 6.47 42.06
N TYR A 146 8.01 5.48 42.81
CA TYR A 146 9.41 5.08 42.83
C TYR A 146 9.57 3.80 42.04
N LEU A 147 10.54 3.79 41.13
CA LEU A 147 10.99 2.57 40.47
C LEU A 147 12.23 2.07 41.18
N HIS A 148 12.20 0.81 41.58
CA HIS A 148 13.32 0.07 42.10
C HIS A 148 13.70 -1.01 41.09
N TRP A 149 15.00 -1.24 40.89
CA TRP A 149 15.47 -2.32 40.04
C TRP A 149 16.71 -2.98 40.62
N GLU A 150 16.90 -4.23 40.24
CA GLU A 150 18.12 -4.99 40.50
C GLU A 150 18.89 -5.22 39.19
N ALA A 151 20.20 -4.92 39.20
CA ALA A 151 21.10 -5.18 38.09
C ALA A 151 22.52 -5.51 38.59
N GLU A 152 23.22 -6.40 37.88
CA GLU A 152 24.57 -6.87 38.27
C GLU A 152 25.65 -5.78 38.16
N HIS A 153 25.53 -4.89 37.18
CA HIS A 153 26.58 -3.93 36.86
C HIS A 153 26.02 -2.52 36.68
N ARG A 154 26.77 -1.52 37.18
CA ARG A 154 26.42 -0.11 36.99
C ARG A 154 26.92 0.35 35.63
N LEU A 155 26.00 0.67 34.74
CA LEU A 155 26.29 1.33 33.46
C LEU A 155 25.95 2.82 33.55
N ARG A 156 26.65 3.65 32.77
CA ARG A 156 26.34 5.08 32.61
C ARG A 156 25.29 5.31 31.51
N ASN A 157 24.69 6.51 31.45
CA ASN A 157 23.73 6.89 30.41
C ASN A 157 22.56 5.91 30.26
N ARG A 158 22.04 5.45 31.39
CA ARG A 158 20.94 4.50 31.45
C ARG A 158 19.61 5.21 31.16
N ARG A 159 18.69 4.48 30.55
CA ARG A 159 17.31 4.89 30.34
C ARG A 159 16.39 3.78 30.81
N VAL A 160 15.28 4.17 31.42
CA VAL A 160 14.17 3.26 31.71
C VAL A 160 13.05 3.49 30.72
N ARG A 161 12.44 2.41 30.27
CA ARG A 161 11.19 2.42 29.50
C ARG A 161 10.10 1.66 30.26
N LEU A 162 8.89 2.21 30.27
CA LEU A 162 7.74 1.62 30.94
C LEU A 162 6.55 1.50 29.97
N TRP A 163 5.91 0.34 29.98
CA TRP A 163 4.66 0.05 29.26
C TRP A 163 3.61 -0.45 30.25
N SER A 164 2.40 0.12 30.23
CA SER A 164 1.32 -0.39 31.07
C SER A 164 0.84 -1.75 30.56
N ALA A 165 0.76 -2.74 31.44
CA ALA A 165 0.20 -4.05 31.12
C ALA A 165 -1.34 -4.03 31.13
N TRP A 166 -1.96 -3.10 31.88
CA TRP A 166 -3.42 -2.98 31.98
C TRP A 166 -4.00 -1.99 30.97
N GLN A 167 -3.19 -1.04 30.50
CA GLN A 167 -3.61 0.02 29.57
C GLN A 167 -2.68 0.07 28.34
N PRO A 168 -2.73 -0.92 27.45
CA PRO A 168 -1.84 -0.99 26.27
C PRO A 168 -2.05 0.14 25.25
N TRP A 169 -3.12 0.92 25.35
CA TRP A 169 -3.35 2.13 24.54
C TRP A 169 -2.60 3.36 25.09
N ALA A 170 -2.15 3.33 26.34
CA ALA A 170 -1.40 4.44 26.92
C ALA A 170 -0.01 4.51 26.28
N PRO A 171 0.49 5.72 25.95
CA PRO A 171 1.81 5.87 25.35
C PRO A 171 2.89 5.36 26.33
N PRO A 172 3.91 4.64 25.84
CA PRO A 172 4.99 4.21 26.69
C PRO A 172 5.83 5.40 27.16
N HIS A 173 6.40 5.27 28.35
CA HIS A 173 7.25 6.29 28.94
C HIS A 173 8.73 5.93 28.78
N GLU A 174 9.58 6.92 28.50
CA GLU A 174 11.03 6.77 28.57
C GLU A 174 11.65 7.90 29.39
N PHE A 175 12.57 7.57 30.29
CA PHE A 175 13.27 8.52 31.15
C PHE A 175 14.77 8.22 31.20
N CYS A 176 15.58 9.27 31.34
CA CYS A 176 16.99 9.13 31.71
C CYS A 176 17.10 8.75 33.20
N ILE A 177 17.99 7.83 33.52
CA ILE A 177 18.36 7.48 34.89
C ILE A 177 19.68 8.20 35.20
N PRO A 178 19.74 9.08 36.21
CA PRO A 178 20.98 9.71 36.63
C PRO A 178 22.06 8.68 36.98
N ASP A 179 23.31 8.98 36.65
CA ASP A 179 24.42 8.06 36.92
C ASP A 179 24.68 7.89 38.42
N ASP A 180 24.32 8.88 39.24
CA ASP A 180 24.47 8.97 40.70
C ASP A 180 23.21 8.59 41.50
N VAL A 181 22.31 7.81 40.90
CA VAL A 181 21.04 7.39 41.52
C VAL A 181 21.21 6.71 42.89
N ALA A 182 20.23 6.90 43.77
CA ALA A 182 20.19 6.32 45.10
C ALA A 182 20.17 4.78 45.06
N ALA A 183 20.77 4.16 46.08
CA ALA A 183 20.69 2.72 46.27
C ALA A 183 19.25 2.29 46.59
N THR A 184 18.88 1.09 46.16
CA THR A 184 17.61 0.46 46.51
C THR A 184 17.80 -0.49 47.69
N GLU A 185 16.80 -0.62 48.55
CA GLU A 185 16.78 -1.62 49.62
C GLU A 185 16.54 -3.05 49.09
N LEU A 186 16.10 -3.19 47.84
CA LEU A 186 15.84 -4.51 47.24
C LEU A 186 17.10 -5.36 47.04
N SER A 187 18.26 -4.73 46.88
CA SER A 187 19.46 -5.44 46.45
C SER A 187 20.74 -4.65 46.72
N GLU A 188 21.78 -5.37 47.15
CA GLU A 188 23.14 -4.81 47.33
C GLU A 188 23.98 -4.84 46.03
N LYS A 189 23.43 -5.35 44.92
CA LYS A 189 24.18 -5.41 43.65
C LYS A 189 24.51 -4.00 43.14
N PRO A 190 25.70 -3.77 42.57
CA PRO A 190 26.18 -2.42 42.28
C PRO A 190 25.44 -1.71 41.15
N GLY A 191 24.74 -2.45 40.27
CA GLY A 191 23.89 -1.88 39.22
C GLY A 191 22.48 -1.51 39.68
N SER A 192 22.06 -1.95 40.86
CA SER A 192 20.75 -1.73 41.44
C SER A 192 20.54 -0.27 41.87
N GLY A 193 19.30 0.19 41.87
CA GLY A 193 19.00 1.57 42.26
C GLY A 193 17.52 1.85 42.41
N MET A 194 17.24 3.08 42.85
CA MET A 194 15.89 3.62 43.05
C MET A 194 15.74 4.99 42.40
N LEU A 195 14.74 5.16 41.53
CA LEU A 195 14.44 6.40 40.84
C LEU A 195 13.02 6.85 41.15
N GLN A 196 12.87 8.08 41.64
CA GLN A 196 11.58 8.76 41.63
C GLN A 196 11.22 9.10 40.18
N LEU A 197 10.08 8.62 39.71
CA LEU A 197 9.64 8.89 38.35
C LEU A 197 9.21 10.36 38.22
N PRO A 198 9.54 11.03 37.09
CA PRO A 198 9.21 12.44 36.87
C PRO A 198 7.73 12.66 36.51
N VAL A 199 6.93 11.60 36.46
CA VAL A 199 5.51 11.62 36.12
C VAL A 199 4.73 10.79 37.14
N LYS A 200 3.45 11.12 37.30
CA LYS A 200 2.51 10.27 38.04
C LYS A 200 2.00 9.18 37.11
N LEU A 201 2.28 7.92 37.46
CA LEU A 201 1.75 6.77 36.74
C LEU A 201 0.43 6.31 37.37
N PRO A 202 -0.59 5.97 36.56
CA PRO A 202 -1.75 5.23 37.05
C PRO A 202 -1.31 3.98 37.80
N ARG A 203 -2.02 3.62 38.88
CA ARG A 203 -1.76 2.35 39.57
C ARG A 203 -2.04 1.19 38.62
N GLY A 204 -1.12 0.24 38.57
CA GLY A 204 -1.27 -0.93 37.74
C GLY A 204 0.02 -1.68 37.54
N TRP A 205 -0.01 -2.71 36.70
CA TRP A 205 1.18 -3.46 36.38
C TRP A 205 1.90 -2.85 35.18
N TYR A 206 3.24 -2.83 35.23
CA TYR A 206 4.05 -2.26 34.17
C TYR A 206 5.14 -3.23 33.72
N ARG A 207 5.35 -3.32 32.41
CA ARG A 207 6.57 -3.88 31.84
C ARG A 207 7.65 -2.83 31.89
N VAL A 208 8.84 -3.19 32.37
CA VAL A 208 9.98 -2.30 32.56
C VAL A 208 11.18 -2.88 31.83
N ALA A 209 11.83 -2.05 31.03
CA ALA A 209 13.12 -2.37 30.42
C ALA A 209 14.11 -1.25 30.68
N LEU A 210 15.36 -1.62 30.94
CA LEU A 210 16.47 -0.68 30.98
C LEU A 210 17.28 -0.83 29.69
N ARG A 211 17.81 0.29 29.21
CA ARG A 211 18.78 0.31 28.11
C ARG A 211 19.83 1.37 28.38
N THR A 212 20.90 1.34 27.60
CA THR A 212 21.83 2.47 27.51
C THR A 212 21.67 3.15 26.17
N ALA A 213 21.84 4.47 26.16
CA ALA A 213 21.87 5.24 24.92
C ALA A 213 22.74 6.49 25.09
N PRO A 214 23.37 7.01 24.03
CA PRO A 214 24.12 8.25 24.12
C PRO A 214 23.26 9.40 24.66
N ALA A 215 23.89 10.34 25.37
CA ALA A 215 23.18 11.46 26.00
C ALA A 215 22.45 12.38 24.99
N TRP A 216 22.91 12.42 23.73
CA TRP A 216 22.33 13.22 22.66
C TRP A 216 21.16 12.55 21.94
N GLU A 217 20.91 11.25 22.16
CA GLU A 217 19.80 10.55 21.51
C GLU A 217 18.46 11.01 22.10
N GLU A 218 17.44 11.28 21.28
CA GLU A 218 16.13 11.67 21.79
C GLU A 218 15.45 10.53 22.56
N LEU A 219 14.54 10.88 23.49
CA LEU A 219 13.72 9.91 24.20
C LEU A 219 12.61 9.43 23.26
N SER A 220 12.61 8.14 22.95
CA SER A 220 11.62 7.46 22.15
C SER A 220 11.54 6.00 22.59
N ALA A 221 10.45 5.65 23.27
CA ALA A 221 10.12 4.26 23.57
C ALA A 221 9.39 3.64 22.37
N PRO A 222 9.75 2.41 21.95
CA PRO A 222 8.99 1.67 20.96
C PRO A 222 7.57 1.39 21.50
N PRO A 223 6.57 1.26 20.61
CA PRO A 223 5.19 1.08 21.03
C PRO A 223 4.94 -0.27 21.73
N GLU A 224 5.78 -1.28 21.51
CA GLU A 224 5.72 -2.58 22.17
C GLU A 224 6.94 -2.79 23.09
N PRO A 225 6.77 -3.49 24.22
CA PRO A 225 7.88 -3.84 25.09
C PRO A 225 8.80 -4.87 24.40
N PRO A 226 10.13 -4.79 24.60
CA PRO A 226 11.05 -5.84 24.16
C PRO A 226 10.81 -7.14 24.94
N SER A 227 11.23 -8.28 24.38
CA SER A 227 11.01 -9.61 24.98
C SER A 227 11.63 -9.78 26.37
N GLY A 228 12.68 -9.02 26.70
CA GLY A 228 13.34 -9.04 28.01
C GLY A 228 12.75 -8.10 29.06
N ALA A 229 11.65 -7.39 28.77
CA ALA A 229 11.04 -6.47 29.74
C ALA A 229 10.44 -7.24 30.93
N LEU A 230 10.81 -6.84 32.15
CA LEU A 230 10.31 -7.45 33.39
C LEU A 230 8.98 -6.85 33.83
N LEU A 231 8.15 -7.62 34.52
CA LEU A 231 6.86 -7.13 35.05
C LEU A 231 6.99 -6.66 36.49
N ALA A 232 6.69 -5.38 36.74
CA ALA A 232 6.45 -4.85 38.08
C ALA A 232 4.98 -5.07 38.47
N ARG A 233 4.75 -5.81 39.57
CA ARG A 233 3.43 -6.21 40.09
C ARG A 233 3.20 -5.68 41.50
N ASP A 234 2.78 -4.42 41.62
CA ASP A 234 2.59 -3.81 42.94
C ASP A 234 1.16 -3.32 43.19
N ALA A 235 0.32 -3.21 42.15
CA ALA A 235 -1.12 -3.01 42.30
C ALA A 235 -1.89 -4.33 42.44
N ASP A 236 -2.94 -4.34 43.27
CA ASP A 236 -3.88 -5.46 43.40
C ASP A 236 -4.87 -5.47 42.20
N PRO A 237 -4.85 -6.50 41.34
CA PRO A 237 -5.79 -6.63 40.23
C PRO A 237 -7.25 -6.70 40.64
N ASP A 238 -7.56 -7.42 41.74
CA ASP A 238 -8.94 -7.69 42.15
C ASP A 238 -9.61 -6.38 42.61
N PHE A 239 -8.86 -5.55 43.34
CA PHE A 239 -9.33 -4.23 43.74
C PHE A 239 -9.60 -3.33 42.53
N ARG A 240 -8.73 -3.34 41.52
CA ARG A 240 -8.93 -2.54 40.30
C ARG A 240 -10.13 -3.03 39.47
N LEU A 241 -10.34 -4.34 39.39
CA LEU A 241 -11.50 -4.92 38.72
C LEU A 241 -12.81 -4.47 39.39
N LEU A 242 -12.86 -4.47 40.74
CA LEU A 242 -14.01 -3.96 41.49
C LEU A 242 -14.24 -2.45 41.23
N GLU A 243 -13.18 -1.64 41.24
CA GLU A 243 -13.30 -0.21 40.90
C GLU A 243 -13.89 0.03 39.51
N LEU A 244 -13.49 -0.80 38.53
CA LEU A 244 -13.97 -0.70 37.15
C LEU A 244 -15.41 -1.18 36.99
N GLU A 245 -15.85 -2.13 37.83
CA GLU A 245 -17.25 -2.61 37.88
C GLU A 245 -18.18 -1.62 38.58
N ASP A 246 -17.71 -0.97 39.64
CA ASP A 246 -18.48 0.04 40.39
C ASP A 246 -18.48 1.41 39.72
N ALA A 247 -17.64 1.63 38.70
CA ALA A 247 -17.59 2.88 37.97
C ALA A 247 -18.89 3.11 37.16
N ASP A 248 -19.45 4.31 37.25
CA ASP A 248 -20.59 4.74 36.43
C ASP A 248 -20.08 5.54 35.20
N PRO A 249 -19.91 4.89 34.02
CA PRO A 249 -19.28 5.54 32.87
C PRO A 249 -20.16 6.67 32.34
N THR A 250 -19.58 7.86 32.17
CA THR A 250 -20.34 9.04 31.74
C THR A 250 -20.74 9.00 30.26
N ASN A 251 -20.13 8.10 29.47
CA ASN A 251 -20.46 7.88 28.07
C ASN A 251 -20.02 6.48 27.57
N PRO A 252 -20.52 6.03 26.39
CA PRO A 252 -20.21 4.71 25.85
C PRO A 252 -18.73 4.47 25.51
N GLU A 253 -17.95 5.51 25.17
CA GLU A 253 -16.51 5.35 24.90
C GLU A 253 -15.74 5.00 26.18
N GLN A 254 -16.14 5.57 27.33
CA GLN A 254 -15.57 5.25 28.64
C GLN A 254 -15.95 3.83 29.09
N GLU A 255 -17.20 3.42 28.89
CA GLU A 255 -17.61 2.04 29.17
C GLU A 255 -16.77 1.04 28.36
N TYR A 256 -16.58 1.33 27.06
CA TYR A 256 -15.73 0.51 26.20
C TYR A 256 -14.27 0.44 26.69
N LEU A 257 -13.73 1.56 27.14
CA LEU A 257 -12.38 1.65 27.70
C LEU A 257 -12.25 0.80 28.98
N SER A 258 -13.22 0.88 29.89
CA SER A 258 -13.24 0.10 31.13
C SER A 258 -13.27 -1.40 30.86
N HIS A 259 -14.12 -1.85 29.92
CA HIS A 259 -14.14 -3.26 29.50
C HIS A 259 -12.80 -3.70 28.88
N PHE A 260 -12.12 -2.81 28.15
CA PHE A 260 -10.81 -3.13 27.61
C PHE A 260 -9.74 -3.22 28.70
N GLU A 261 -9.77 -2.35 29.70
CA GLU A 261 -8.88 -2.44 30.87
C GLU A 261 -9.10 -3.76 31.62
N ARG A 262 -10.37 -4.13 31.89
CA ARG A 262 -10.73 -5.41 32.52
C ARG A 262 -10.17 -6.60 31.74
N ALA A 263 -10.32 -6.61 30.41
CA ALA A 263 -9.76 -7.67 29.56
C ALA A 263 -8.24 -7.80 29.71
N CYS A 264 -7.52 -6.68 29.80
CA CYS A 264 -6.06 -6.66 29.97
C CYS A 264 -5.62 -7.08 31.37
N ILE A 265 -6.36 -6.70 32.42
CA ILE A 265 -6.11 -7.13 33.80
C ILE A 265 -6.29 -8.64 33.92
N LEU A 266 -7.43 -9.17 33.47
CA LEU A 266 -7.75 -10.59 33.52
C LEU A 266 -6.73 -11.42 32.73
N ASP A 267 -6.29 -10.90 31.59
CA ASP A 267 -5.20 -11.50 30.83
C ASP A 267 -3.88 -11.54 31.60
N ALA A 268 -3.51 -10.43 32.24
CA ALA A 268 -2.29 -10.36 33.04
C ALA A 268 -2.33 -11.33 34.23
N MET A 269 -3.52 -11.59 34.79
CA MET A 269 -3.76 -12.59 35.84
C MET A 269 -3.82 -14.03 35.34
N HIS A 270 -3.76 -14.26 34.02
CA HIS A 270 -3.99 -15.56 33.38
C HIS A 270 -5.39 -16.14 33.59
N ASP A 271 -6.41 -15.29 33.77
CA ASP A 271 -7.82 -15.70 33.70
C ASP A 271 -8.33 -15.64 32.25
N ASP A 272 -8.06 -16.71 31.52
CA ASP A 272 -8.49 -16.83 30.12
C ASP A 272 -10.02 -16.81 29.95
N ALA A 273 -10.79 -17.26 30.96
CA ALA A 273 -12.23 -17.34 30.85
C ALA A 273 -12.87 -15.95 30.98
N GLY A 274 -12.47 -15.18 32.00
CA GLY A 274 -12.87 -13.79 32.16
C GLY A 274 -12.42 -12.94 30.99
N CYS A 275 -11.14 -13.07 30.58
CA CYS A 275 -10.60 -12.33 29.44
C CYS A 275 -11.42 -12.57 28.16
N ARG A 276 -11.79 -13.82 27.85
CA ARG A 276 -12.64 -14.13 26.68
C ARG A 276 -14.03 -13.50 26.76
N ALA A 277 -14.63 -13.44 27.95
CA ALA A 277 -15.94 -12.80 28.13
C ALA A 277 -15.86 -11.29 27.82
N GLU A 278 -14.82 -10.62 28.31
CA GLU A 278 -14.57 -9.21 28.02
C GLU A 278 -14.25 -8.98 26.53
N VAL A 279 -13.43 -9.83 25.90
CA VAL A 279 -13.17 -9.76 24.45
C VAL A 279 -14.44 -9.90 23.63
N GLN A 280 -15.33 -10.83 24.01
CA GLN A 280 -16.61 -11.00 23.35
C GLN A 280 -17.51 -9.76 23.51
N TRP A 281 -17.49 -9.13 24.69
CA TRP A 281 -18.19 -7.88 24.93
C TRP A 281 -17.64 -6.75 24.05
N LEU A 282 -16.31 -6.57 24.00
CA LEU A 282 -15.63 -5.57 23.17
C LEU A 282 -15.93 -5.75 21.68
N PHE A 283 -16.02 -6.99 21.22
CA PHE A 283 -16.43 -7.29 19.85
C PHE A 283 -17.89 -6.88 19.58
N ASN A 284 -18.80 -7.18 20.49
CA ASN A 284 -20.22 -6.85 20.34
C ASN A 284 -20.47 -5.33 20.38
N HIS A 285 -19.66 -4.57 21.12
CA HIS A 285 -19.82 -3.14 21.32
C HIS A 285 -18.84 -2.26 20.52
N HIS A 286 -18.12 -2.83 19.55
CA HIS A 286 -17.11 -2.14 18.73
C HIS A 286 -17.58 -0.81 18.09
N ALA A 287 -18.88 -0.64 17.84
CA ALA A 287 -19.44 0.58 17.26
C ALA A 287 -19.22 1.80 18.18
N GLN A 288 -19.23 1.59 19.50
CA GLN A 288 -19.07 2.62 20.53
C GLN A 288 -17.61 3.13 20.60
N ALA A 289 -16.63 2.31 20.21
CA ALA A 289 -15.22 2.62 20.36
C ALA A 289 -14.71 3.67 19.36
N ALA A 290 -13.84 4.56 19.80
CA ALA A 290 -13.07 5.44 18.92
C ALA A 290 -12.06 4.62 18.06
N PRO A 291 -11.66 5.12 16.87
CA PRO A 291 -10.71 4.42 15.99
C PRO A 291 -9.39 4.00 16.65
N ASP A 292 -8.78 4.88 17.45
CA ASP A 292 -7.57 4.61 18.23
C ASP A 292 -7.76 3.48 19.24
N MET A 293 -8.92 3.42 19.90
CA MET A 293 -9.25 2.34 20.81
C MET A 293 -9.45 1.01 20.08
N LEU A 294 -10.17 1.00 18.95
CA LEU A 294 -10.31 -0.22 18.13
C LEU A 294 -8.97 -0.72 17.61
N TYR A 295 -8.09 0.20 17.21
CA TYR A 295 -6.75 -0.13 16.77
C TYR A 295 -5.91 -0.74 17.91
N SER A 296 -6.03 -0.20 19.12
CA SER A 296 -5.34 -0.71 20.30
C SER A 296 -5.82 -2.11 20.68
N VAL A 297 -7.14 -2.36 20.66
CA VAL A 297 -7.72 -3.71 20.85
C VAL A 297 -7.21 -4.67 19.78
N TYR A 298 -7.20 -4.25 18.51
CA TYR A 298 -6.68 -5.07 17.42
C TYR A 298 -5.22 -5.47 17.66
N ARG A 299 -4.35 -4.51 18.00
CA ARG A 299 -2.92 -4.79 18.25
C ARG A 299 -2.71 -5.74 19.40
N TRP A 300 -3.40 -5.51 20.52
CA TRP A 300 -3.33 -6.38 21.69
C TRP A 300 -3.78 -7.81 21.36
N LEU A 301 -4.92 -7.99 20.69
CA LEU A 301 -5.38 -9.31 20.26
C LEU A 301 -4.44 -9.96 19.23
N HIS A 302 -3.90 -9.18 18.31
CA HIS A 302 -3.00 -9.68 17.27
C HIS A 302 -1.68 -10.19 17.86
N ALA A 303 -1.09 -9.47 18.81
CA ALA A 303 0.13 -9.90 19.51
C ALA A 303 -0.07 -11.24 20.26
N ARG A 304 -1.30 -11.53 20.67
CA ARG A 304 -1.71 -12.77 21.35
C ARG A 304 -2.08 -13.90 20.40
N ASN A 305 -2.06 -13.65 19.08
CA ASN A 305 -2.62 -14.57 18.08
C ASN A 305 -4.10 -14.92 18.32
N ASP A 306 -4.88 -14.02 18.92
CA ASP A 306 -6.30 -14.25 19.17
C ASP A 306 -7.11 -14.20 17.85
N PRO A 307 -7.98 -15.19 17.57
CA PRO A 307 -8.75 -15.24 16.33
C PRO A 307 -9.70 -14.04 16.14
N THR A 308 -10.10 -13.39 17.22
CA THR A 308 -10.99 -12.21 17.22
C THR A 308 -10.31 -10.99 16.63
N ALA A 309 -8.97 -10.92 16.62
CA ALA A 309 -8.23 -9.82 16.00
C ALA A 309 -8.65 -9.58 14.54
N ARG A 310 -8.85 -10.65 13.77
CA ARG A 310 -9.31 -10.54 12.38
C ARG A 310 -10.70 -9.92 12.28
N ALA A 311 -11.58 -10.25 13.22
CA ALA A 311 -12.94 -9.73 13.25
C ALA A 311 -12.97 -8.25 13.64
N ILE A 312 -12.21 -7.84 14.68
CA ILE A 312 -12.02 -6.44 15.07
C ILE A 312 -11.42 -5.64 13.91
N ARG A 313 -10.41 -6.19 13.23
CA ARG A 313 -9.81 -5.55 12.05
C ARG A 313 -10.85 -5.26 10.97
N MET A 314 -11.79 -6.17 10.69
CA MET A 314 -12.87 -5.86 9.74
C MET A 314 -13.78 -4.72 10.22
N ARG A 315 -13.98 -4.57 11.53
CA ARG A 315 -14.79 -3.49 12.12
C ARG A 315 -14.08 -2.14 12.12
N MET A 316 -12.76 -2.12 12.27
CA MET A 316 -11.94 -0.91 12.11
C MET A 316 -12.15 -0.25 10.74
N PHE A 317 -12.40 -1.04 9.69
CA PHE A 317 -12.65 -0.54 8.34
C PHE A 317 -14.15 -0.38 8.05
N ALA A 318 -14.89 0.17 9.01
CA ALA A 318 -16.20 0.76 8.77
C ALA A 318 -16.05 2.17 8.18
N PRO A 319 -16.95 2.62 7.26
CA PRO A 319 -16.77 3.88 6.54
C PRO A 319 -16.68 5.10 7.47
N ASP A 320 -17.45 5.12 8.56
CA ASP A 320 -17.39 6.17 9.57
C ASP A 320 -16.00 6.22 10.21
N LYS A 321 -15.47 5.09 10.70
CA LYS A 321 -14.15 5.04 11.35
C LYS A 321 -13.02 5.45 10.41
N VAL A 322 -13.03 4.94 9.17
CA VAL A 322 -12.02 5.27 8.15
C VAL A 322 -12.05 6.76 7.79
N THR A 323 -13.25 7.33 7.65
CA THR A 323 -13.40 8.78 7.41
C THR A 323 -12.76 9.59 8.53
N ARG A 324 -13.05 9.24 9.80
CA ARG A 324 -12.45 9.93 10.95
C ARG A 324 -10.92 9.84 10.92
N VAL A 325 -10.36 8.64 10.72
CA VAL A 325 -8.90 8.44 10.70
C VAL A 325 -8.24 9.27 9.60
N LEU A 326 -8.76 9.23 8.38
CA LEU A 326 -8.14 9.88 7.22
C LEU A 326 -8.23 11.41 7.26
N PHE A 327 -9.28 11.97 7.87
CA PHE A 327 -9.62 13.39 7.73
C PHE A 327 -9.68 14.20 9.04
N GLU A 328 -9.74 13.58 10.22
CA GLU A 328 -9.66 14.31 11.50
C GLU A 328 -8.21 14.42 12.00
N ASP A 329 -7.76 15.63 12.36
CA ASP A 329 -6.37 15.90 12.81
C ASP A 329 -5.99 15.16 14.09
N LYS A 330 -6.95 14.87 14.96
CA LYS A 330 -6.69 14.14 16.21
C LYS A 330 -6.13 12.73 15.98
N PHE A 331 -6.31 12.15 14.79
CA PHE A 331 -5.78 10.83 14.43
C PHE A 331 -4.53 10.88 13.55
N ALA A 332 -3.93 12.05 13.32
CA ALA A 332 -2.79 12.20 12.41
C ALA A 332 -1.61 11.27 12.76
N SER A 333 -1.30 11.09 14.04
CA SER A 333 -0.23 10.19 14.51
C SER A 333 -0.56 8.70 14.31
N LEU A 334 -1.84 8.34 14.28
CA LEU A 334 -2.33 6.97 14.14
C LEU A 334 -2.49 6.54 12.68
N ARG A 335 -2.77 7.49 11.77
CA ARG A 335 -3.15 7.26 10.36
C ARG A 335 -2.31 6.20 9.67
N LYS A 336 -0.98 6.33 9.72
CA LYS A 336 -0.07 5.41 9.05
C LYS A 336 -0.23 3.98 9.57
N SER A 337 -0.07 3.79 10.88
CA SER A 337 -0.13 2.47 11.50
C SER A 337 -1.51 1.82 11.39
N TYR A 338 -2.57 2.63 11.35
CA TYR A 338 -3.94 2.16 11.10
C TYR A 338 -4.12 1.67 9.66
N MET A 339 -3.59 2.41 8.68
CA MET A 339 -3.72 2.09 7.26
C MET A 339 -2.80 0.94 6.83
N GLU A 340 -1.70 0.68 7.53
CA GLU A 340 -0.90 -0.54 7.32
C GLU A 340 -1.76 -1.81 7.47
N ALA A 341 -2.72 -1.81 8.42
CA ALA A 341 -3.66 -2.91 8.58
C ALA A 341 -4.63 -3.09 7.40
N PHE A 342 -4.82 -2.08 6.54
CA PHE A 342 -5.69 -2.16 5.35
C PHE A 342 -5.13 -3.15 4.31
N ALA A 343 -3.80 -3.14 4.12
CA ALA A 343 -3.12 -3.96 3.12
C ALA A 343 -3.36 -5.47 3.35
N GLU A 344 -3.55 -5.87 4.60
CA GLU A 344 -3.75 -7.27 4.99
C GLU A 344 -5.21 -7.74 4.90
N ILE A 345 -6.15 -6.84 4.62
CA ILE A 345 -7.58 -7.17 4.62
C ILE A 345 -8.03 -7.56 3.23
N ARG A 346 -8.57 -8.77 3.12
CA ARG A 346 -9.16 -9.29 1.88
C ARG A 346 -10.58 -8.77 1.61
N PHE A 347 -11.32 -8.44 2.67
CA PHE A 347 -12.71 -8.03 2.59
C PHE A 347 -12.89 -6.65 3.22
N VAL A 348 -12.83 -5.63 2.37
CA VAL A 348 -13.13 -4.25 2.76
C VAL A 348 -14.39 -3.79 2.01
N LYS A 349 -15.20 -2.97 2.68
CA LYS A 349 -16.35 -2.31 2.07
C LYS A 349 -15.90 -1.36 0.95
N PRO A 350 -16.57 -1.34 -0.23
CA PRO A 350 -16.19 -0.46 -1.34
C PRO A 350 -16.03 1.01 -0.94
N GLU A 351 -16.87 1.50 -0.03
CA GLU A 351 -16.85 2.88 0.46
C GLU A 351 -15.52 3.22 1.13
N CYS A 352 -14.93 2.27 1.88
CA CYS A 352 -13.63 2.48 2.53
C CYS A 352 -12.48 2.50 1.51
N ALA A 353 -12.52 1.63 0.50
CA ALA A 353 -11.54 1.66 -0.58
C ALA A 353 -11.61 2.98 -1.36
N LEU A 354 -12.82 3.53 -1.56
CA LEU A 354 -13.00 4.84 -2.17
C LEU A 354 -12.42 5.96 -1.32
N LEU A 355 -12.65 5.95 -0.01
CA LEU A 355 -12.08 6.95 0.93
C LEU A 355 -10.54 6.94 0.89
N VAL A 356 -9.91 5.75 0.82
CA VAL A 356 -8.46 5.62 0.67
C VAL A 356 -7.97 6.28 -0.61
N LEU A 357 -8.62 6.01 -1.76
CA LEU A 357 -8.27 6.63 -3.04
C LEU A 357 -8.45 8.15 -3.02
N GLN A 358 -9.52 8.65 -2.41
CA GLN A 358 -9.81 10.08 -2.31
C GLN A 358 -8.83 10.81 -1.39
N SER A 359 -8.32 10.16 -0.35
CA SER A 359 -7.35 10.78 0.57
C SER A 359 -6.06 11.18 -0.13
N GLY A 360 -5.60 10.40 -1.12
CA GLY A 360 -4.30 10.55 -1.77
C GLY A 360 -3.09 10.41 -0.83
N GLN A 361 -3.29 10.04 0.45
CA GLN A 361 -2.23 10.02 1.47
C GLN A 361 -1.38 8.74 1.44
N PHE A 362 -1.88 7.66 0.83
CA PHE A 362 -1.26 6.32 0.86
C PHE A 362 -1.12 5.73 -0.55
N PRO A 363 -0.13 6.17 -1.35
CA PRO A 363 0.10 5.66 -2.71
C PRO A 363 0.30 4.14 -2.76
N GLU A 364 0.91 3.56 -1.73
CA GLU A 364 1.15 2.12 -1.60
C GLU A 364 -0.14 1.29 -1.50
N LEU A 365 -1.26 1.91 -1.11
CA LEU A 365 -2.57 1.25 -0.99
C LEU A 365 -3.46 1.43 -2.22
N GLU A 366 -3.07 2.27 -3.19
CA GLU A 366 -3.89 2.63 -4.36
C GLU A 366 -4.27 1.39 -5.18
N SER A 367 -3.30 0.52 -5.49
CA SER A 367 -3.53 -0.71 -6.24
C SER A 367 -4.51 -1.65 -5.52
N HIS A 368 -4.35 -1.84 -4.20
CA HIS A 368 -5.24 -2.71 -3.43
C HIS A 368 -6.68 -2.17 -3.37
N ALA A 369 -6.83 -0.87 -3.14
CA ALA A 369 -8.12 -0.20 -3.13
C ALA A 369 -8.83 -0.29 -4.51
N LEU A 370 -8.10 -0.07 -5.60
CA LEU A 370 -8.62 -0.25 -6.96
C LEU A 370 -9.06 -1.69 -7.22
N GLN A 371 -8.28 -2.68 -6.80
CA GLN A 371 -8.67 -4.08 -6.96
C GLN A 371 -9.96 -4.44 -6.20
N ILE A 372 -10.14 -3.91 -4.99
CA ILE A 372 -11.36 -4.09 -4.21
C ILE A 372 -12.56 -3.53 -4.97
N LEU A 373 -12.45 -2.28 -5.45
CA LEU A 373 -13.53 -1.60 -6.17
C LEU A 373 -13.85 -2.26 -7.52
N LEU A 374 -12.83 -2.65 -8.29
CA LEU A 374 -13.00 -3.32 -9.58
C LEU A 374 -13.63 -4.71 -9.43
N LYS A 375 -13.23 -5.48 -8.41
CA LYS A 375 -13.87 -6.77 -8.09
C LYS A 375 -15.36 -6.62 -7.74
N ARG A 376 -15.74 -5.48 -7.19
CA ARG A 376 -17.12 -5.15 -6.82
C ARG A 376 -17.86 -4.36 -7.90
N GLN A 377 -17.27 -4.17 -9.08
CA GLN A 377 -17.84 -3.41 -10.19
C GLN A 377 -18.32 -2.02 -9.74
N SER A 378 -17.51 -1.33 -8.94
CA SER A 378 -17.80 0.05 -8.52
C SER A 378 -17.44 1.05 -9.63
N PRO A 379 -18.38 1.88 -10.10
CA PRO A 379 -18.11 2.88 -11.15
C PRO A 379 -17.01 3.88 -10.77
N ALA A 380 -16.84 4.14 -9.49
CA ALA A 380 -15.85 5.08 -8.98
C ALA A 380 -14.41 4.65 -9.30
N ALA A 381 -14.12 3.35 -9.40
CA ALA A 381 -12.78 2.88 -9.81
C ALA A 381 -12.47 3.24 -11.26
N VAL A 382 -13.44 3.13 -12.16
CA VAL A 382 -13.26 3.49 -13.58
C VAL A 382 -13.03 4.99 -13.71
N GLY A 383 -13.81 5.80 -12.99
CA GLY A 383 -13.62 7.25 -12.94
C GLY A 383 -12.25 7.65 -12.38
N HIS A 384 -11.80 6.99 -11.31
CA HIS A 384 -10.47 7.21 -10.73
C HIS A 384 -9.35 6.86 -11.72
N ILE A 385 -9.42 5.69 -12.36
CA ILE A 385 -8.44 5.27 -13.38
C ILE A 385 -8.38 6.27 -14.53
N LEU A 386 -9.54 6.70 -15.06
CA LEU A 386 -9.60 7.68 -16.14
C LEU A 386 -8.92 9.00 -15.73
N SER A 387 -9.25 9.52 -14.55
CA SER A 387 -8.62 10.73 -13.98
C SER A 387 -7.09 10.61 -13.89
N ARG A 388 -6.58 9.46 -13.43
CA ARG A 388 -5.14 9.21 -13.28
C ARG A 388 -4.43 9.15 -14.64
N VAL A 389 -5.07 8.59 -15.67
CA VAL A 389 -4.51 8.62 -17.04
C VAL A 389 -4.50 10.03 -17.59
N SER A 390 -5.58 10.80 -17.41
CA SER A 390 -5.63 12.21 -17.85
C SER A 390 -4.60 13.09 -17.14
N GLN A 391 -4.23 12.78 -15.91
CA GLN A 391 -3.16 13.44 -15.15
C GLN A 391 -1.75 12.95 -15.52
N GLY A 392 -1.61 11.92 -16.37
CA GLY A 392 -0.32 11.30 -16.70
C GLY A 392 0.29 10.45 -15.58
N ALA A 393 -0.47 10.16 -14.52
CA ALA A 393 -0.03 9.35 -13.38
C ALA A 393 -0.15 7.83 -13.64
N LEU A 394 -0.94 7.44 -14.65
CA LEU A 394 -1.12 6.05 -15.07
C LEU A 394 -1.05 5.98 -16.61
N SER A 395 -0.40 4.96 -17.16
CA SER A 395 -0.36 4.78 -18.61
C SER A 395 -1.70 4.24 -19.15
N GLU A 396 -2.02 4.53 -20.40
CA GLU A 396 -3.19 3.94 -21.08
C GLU A 396 -3.11 2.41 -21.12
N GLN A 397 -1.90 1.86 -21.25
CA GLN A 397 -1.70 0.41 -21.30
C GLN A 397 -2.00 -0.25 -19.95
N ASP A 398 -1.57 0.36 -18.85
CA ASP A 398 -1.85 -0.14 -17.50
C ASP A 398 -3.33 -0.01 -17.15
N ALA A 399 -3.97 1.09 -17.56
CA ALA A 399 -5.41 1.27 -17.40
C ALA A 399 -6.20 0.17 -18.12
N VAL A 400 -5.84 -0.15 -19.36
CA VAL A 400 -6.46 -1.25 -20.13
C VAL A 400 -6.17 -2.60 -19.48
N ALA A 401 -4.96 -2.83 -18.97
CA ALA A 401 -4.64 -4.08 -18.26
C ALA A 401 -5.48 -4.26 -16.98
N LEU A 402 -5.76 -3.18 -16.24
CA LEU A 402 -6.60 -3.21 -15.03
C LEU A 402 -8.08 -3.43 -15.34
N LEU A 403 -8.60 -2.72 -16.35
CA LEU A 403 -10.02 -2.75 -16.73
C LEU A 403 -10.38 -3.97 -17.58
N GLY A 404 -9.43 -4.47 -18.37
CA GLY A 404 -9.59 -5.57 -19.32
C GLY A 404 -9.50 -6.97 -18.73
N ILE A 405 -9.42 -7.09 -17.39
CA ILE A 405 -9.46 -8.39 -16.71
C ILE A 405 -10.79 -9.09 -17.02
N GLU A 406 -10.72 -10.39 -17.30
CA GLU A 406 -11.88 -11.23 -17.64
C GLU A 406 -13.01 -11.08 -16.59
N GLY A 407 -14.25 -10.89 -17.07
CA GLY A 407 -15.42 -10.62 -16.25
C GLY A 407 -15.61 -9.16 -15.81
N ARG A 408 -14.70 -8.24 -16.16
CA ARG A 408 -14.79 -6.80 -15.82
C ARG A 408 -14.83 -5.86 -17.02
N ALA A 409 -14.31 -6.29 -18.17
CA ALA A 409 -14.16 -5.44 -19.34
C ALA A 409 -15.49 -4.86 -19.86
N GLU A 410 -16.58 -5.64 -19.81
CA GLU A 410 -17.93 -5.16 -20.17
C GLU A 410 -18.42 -4.08 -19.20
N PHE A 411 -18.31 -4.33 -17.90
CA PHE A 411 -18.65 -3.36 -16.85
C PHE A 411 -17.85 -2.06 -17.01
N ALA A 412 -16.55 -2.16 -17.28
CA ALA A 412 -15.69 -1.02 -17.48
C ALA A 412 -16.12 -0.20 -18.70
N LEU A 413 -16.40 -0.84 -19.84
CA LEU A 413 -16.91 -0.18 -21.04
C LEU A 413 -18.22 0.56 -20.76
N GLN A 414 -19.22 -0.12 -20.19
CA GLN A 414 -20.52 0.47 -19.86
C GLN A 414 -20.37 1.67 -18.92
N THR A 415 -19.43 1.60 -17.98
CA THR A 415 -19.15 2.72 -17.08
C THR A 415 -18.48 3.88 -17.81
N LEU A 416 -17.52 3.62 -18.70
CA LEU A 416 -16.85 4.64 -19.51
C LEU A 416 -17.84 5.34 -20.45
N LEU A 417 -18.78 4.63 -21.07
CA LEU A 417 -19.80 5.21 -21.94
C LEU A 417 -20.68 6.25 -21.24
N ARG A 418 -20.89 6.10 -19.93
CA ARG A 418 -21.67 7.04 -19.11
C ARG A 418 -20.87 8.26 -18.64
N GLN A 419 -19.55 8.28 -18.83
CA GLN A 419 -18.70 9.41 -18.48
C GLN A 419 -18.77 10.50 -19.57
N PRO A 420 -18.51 11.77 -19.23
CA PRO A 420 -18.41 12.86 -20.22
C PRO A 420 -17.39 12.54 -21.34
N ALA A 421 -17.59 13.13 -22.52
CA ALA A 421 -16.69 12.97 -23.66
C ALA A 421 -15.28 13.48 -23.32
N ASP A 422 -14.29 12.60 -23.50
CA ASP A 422 -12.87 12.89 -23.24
C ASP A 422 -11.98 12.06 -24.18
N PRO A 423 -10.92 12.63 -24.78
CA PRO A 423 -10.06 11.90 -25.71
C PRO A 423 -9.35 10.69 -25.09
N VAL A 424 -9.00 10.73 -23.80
CA VAL A 424 -8.41 9.60 -23.08
C VAL A 424 -9.43 8.49 -22.91
N ARG A 425 -10.67 8.85 -22.53
CA ARG A 425 -11.79 7.91 -22.42
C ARG A 425 -11.98 7.14 -23.73
N ASP A 426 -12.03 7.85 -24.86
CA ASP A 426 -12.29 7.22 -26.17
C ASP A 426 -11.14 6.28 -26.60
N ARG A 427 -9.89 6.65 -26.29
CA ARG A 427 -8.74 5.77 -26.54
C ARG A 427 -8.75 4.53 -25.65
N ILE A 428 -9.17 4.64 -24.39
CA ILE A 428 -9.31 3.49 -23.49
C ILE A 428 -10.45 2.58 -23.99
N ILE A 429 -11.60 3.14 -24.37
CA ILE A 429 -12.72 2.36 -24.95
C ILE A 429 -12.21 1.56 -26.15
N LEU A 430 -11.54 2.22 -27.11
CA LEU A 430 -11.00 1.56 -28.30
C LEU A 430 -10.09 0.37 -27.99
N ARG A 431 -9.28 0.46 -26.94
CA ARG A 431 -8.37 -0.62 -26.53
C ARG A 431 -9.07 -1.73 -25.71
N LEU A 432 -10.17 -1.43 -25.03
CA LEU A 432 -10.97 -2.41 -24.29
C LEU A 432 -11.95 -3.18 -25.19
N LEU A 433 -12.41 -2.56 -26.26
CA LEU A 433 -13.35 -3.12 -27.23
C LEU A 433 -12.99 -4.55 -27.72
N PRO A 434 -11.73 -4.89 -28.06
CA PRO A 434 -11.35 -6.26 -28.43
C PRO A 434 -11.50 -7.28 -27.29
N LEU A 435 -11.42 -6.84 -26.04
CA LEU A 435 -11.51 -7.69 -24.84
C LEU A 435 -12.97 -7.93 -24.39
N SER A 436 -13.92 -7.21 -24.99
CA SER A 436 -15.36 -7.33 -24.71
C SER A 436 -16.12 -7.69 -25.99
N PRO A 437 -16.10 -8.98 -26.39
CA PRO A 437 -16.78 -9.44 -27.59
C PRO A 437 -18.31 -9.26 -27.51
N THR A 438 -18.88 -9.19 -26.30
CA THR A 438 -20.31 -9.05 -26.02
C THR A 438 -20.83 -7.62 -26.07
N ALA A 439 -19.96 -6.61 -26.06
CA ALA A 439 -20.41 -5.22 -26.02
C ALA A 439 -21.21 -4.85 -27.28
N SER A 440 -22.41 -4.29 -27.10
CA SER A 440 -23.34 -3.87 -28.16
C SER A 440 -22.90 -2.64 -28.98
N LEU A 441 -21.59 -2.34 -29.01
CA LEU A 441 -21.04 -1.18 -29.72
C LEU A 441 -20.69 -1.51 -31.17
N VAL A 442 -21.03 -0.58 -32.08
CA VAL A 442 -20.76 -0.68 -33.52
C VAL A 442 -19.50 0.11 -33.86
N ARG A 443 -18.63 -0.45 -34.69
CA ARG A 443 -17.28 0.06 -34.98
C ARG A 443 -17.07 0.29 -36.48
N LEU A 444 -16.04 1.07 -36.80
CA LEU A 444 -15.51 1.08 -38.16
C LEU A 444 -15.11 -0.32 -38.59
N GLY A 445 -15.51 -0.70 -39.80
CA GLY A 445 -15.29 -2.03 -40.37
C GLY A 445 -16.32 -3.08 -40.01
N ASP A 446 -17.24 -2.80 -39.07
CA ASP A 446 -18.42 -3.64 -38.84
C ASP A 446 -19.36 -3.59 -40.07
N TRP A 447 -20.24 -4.58 -40.14
CA TRP A 447 -21.22 -4.75 -41.21
C TRP A 447 -22.57 -4.20 -40.78
N VAL A 448 -23.26 -3.59 -41.74
CA VAL A 448 -24.63 -3.11 -41.58
C VAL A 448 -25.50 -3.77 -42.64
N HIS A 449 -26.65 -4.27 -42.22
CA HIS A 449 -27.69 -4.79 -43.09
C HIS A 449 -28.83 -3.78 -43.16
N SER A 450 -29.13 -3.32 -44.37
CA SER A 450 -30.18 -2.33 -44.67
C SER A 450 -31.07 -2.83 -45.79
N GLU A 451 -32.09 -2.07 -46.19
CA GLU A 451 -32.89 -2.38 -47.38
C GLU A 451 -32.07 -2.35 -48.67
N ALA A 452 -30.87 -1.76 -48.67
CA ALA A 452 -29.96 -1.81 -49.79
C ALA A 452 -29.03 -3.05 -49.77
N GLY A 453 -29.28 -3.99 -48.85
CA GLY A 453 -28.44 -5.16 -48.59
C GLY A 453 -27.33 -4.90 -47.57
N TRP A 454 -26.31 -5.75 -47.61
CA TRP A 454 -25.15 -5.68 -46.71
C TRP A 454 -24.10 -4.68 -47.19
N GLY A 455 -23.53 -3.95 -46.24
CA GLY A 455 -22.39 -3.09 -46.47
C GLY A 455 -21.46 -3.00 -45.28
N LYS A 456 -20.23 -2.54 -45.54
CA LYS A 456 -19.20 -2.31 -44.54
C LYS A 456 -19.17 -0.84 -44.15
N ILE A 457 -19.14 -0.56 -42.85
CA ILE A 457 -19.08 0.81 -42.32
C ILE A 457 -17.65 1.35 -42.50
N GLU A 458 -17.48 2.40 -43.31
CA GLU A 458 -16.20 3.06 -43.54
C GLU A 458 -16.05 4.38 -42.75
N THR A 459 -17.15 5.06 -42.47
CA THR A 459 -17.16 6.28 -41.66
C THR A 459 -18.34 6.33 -40.71
N ILE A 460 -18.14 6.93 -39.53
CA ILE A 460 -19.17 7.22 -38.52
C ILE A 460 -19.04 8.70 -38.18
N SER A 461 -20.12 9.47 -38.27
CA SER A 461 -20.17 10.89 -37.92
C SER A 461 -21.31 11.15 -36.94
N LEU A 462 -21.04 11.76 -35.80
CA LEU A 462 -22.07 12.15 -34.82
C LEU A 462 -21.94 13.65 -34.55
N GLY A 463 -22.98 14.43 -34.88
CA GLY A 463 -22.92 15.89 -34.75
C GLY A 463 -21.87 16.58 -35.62
N GLY A 464 -21.44 15.93 -36.71
CA GLY A 464 -20.39 16.42 -37.62
C GLY A 464 -18.97 16.01 -37.23
N GLU A 465 -18.78 15.34 -36.09
CA GLU A 465 -17.48 14.83 -35.67
C GLU A 465 -17.28 13.37 -36.09
N SER A 466 -16.13 13.09 -36.72
CA SER A 466 -15.74 11.73 -37.09
C SER A 466 -15.46 10.88 -35.85
N ARG A 467 -16.06 9.70 -35.78
CA ARG A 467 -15.87 8.72 -34.71
C ARG A 467 -15.43 7.37 -35.25
N SER A 468 -14.90 6.55 -34.35
CA SER A 468 -14.42 5.19 -34.63
C SER A 468 -15.41 4.09 -34.20
N TRP A 469 -16.41 4.47 -33.40
CA TRP A 469 -17.48 3.62 -32.90
C TRP A 469 -18.69 4.48 -32.48
N PHE A 470 -19.85 3.85 -32.27
CA PHE A 470 -21.03 4.46 -31.65
C PHE A 470 -21.86 3.41 -30.88
N ASP A 471 -22.70 3.88 -29.96
CA ASP A 471 -23.70 3.06 -29.27
C ASP A 471 -25.04 3.09 -30.03
N PRO A 472 -25.46 1.98 -30.68
CA PRO A 472 -26.67 1.95 -31.49
C PRO A 472 -27.96 2.10 -30.68
N GLU A 473 -27.94 1.97 -29.35
CA GLU A 473 -29.12 2.15 -28.49
C GLU A 473 -29.38 3.62 -28.14
N HIS A 474 -28.32 4.43 -28.06
CA HIS A 474 -28.39 5.81 -27.55
C HIS A 474 -27.98 6.86 -28.58
N GLU A 475 -27.21 6.48 -29.60
CA GLU A 475 -26.66 7.38 -30.60
C GLU A 475 -27.24 7.10 -32.00
N MET A 476 -27.51 8.16 -32.76
CA MET A 476 -28.01 8.09 -34.14
C MET A 476 -27.04 8.82 -35.06
N PRO A 477 -25.94 8.19 -35.49
CA PRO A 477 -24.94 8.83 -36.34
C PRO A 477 -25.35 8.87 -37.81
N GLU A 478 -24.53 9.55 -38.61
CA GLU A 478 -24.45 9.36 -40.05
C GLU A 478 -23.36 8.33 -40.35
N LEU A 479 -23.67 7.35 -41.20
CA LEU A 479 -22.76 6.26 -41.54
C LEU A 479 -22.41 6.31 -43.03
N GLY A 480 -21.13 6.40 -43.36
CA GLY A 480 -20.65 6.11 -44.71
C GLY A 480 -20.46 4.60 -44.85
N VAL A 481 -21.16 4.00 -45.80
CA VAL A 481 -21.22 2.55 -45.97
C VAL A 481 -20.85 2.20 -47.40
N VAL A 482 -19.98 1.21 -47.57
CA VAL A 482 -19.75 0.55 -48.87
C VAL A 482 -20.61 -0.71 -48.91
N LEU A 483 -21.71 -0.65 -49.64
CA LEU A 483 -22.51 -1.82 -49.96
C LEU A 483 -21.70 -2.77 -50.82
N ARG A 484 -21.83 -4.07 -50.53
CA ARG A 484 -21.28 -5.16 -51.34
C ARG A 484 -19.81 -4.98 -51.74
N PRO A 485 -18.89 -4.75 -50.78
CA PRO A 485 -17.52 -4.34 -51.06
C PRO A 485 -16.74 -5.32 -51.94
N ASN A 486 -17.13 -6.59 -51.99
CA ASN A 486 -16.42 -7.63 -52.73
C ASN A 486 -17.00 -7.92 -54.12
N PHE A 487 -18.16 -7.36 -54.49
CA PHE A 487 -18.82 -7.63 -55.77
C PHE A 487 -19.00 -6.37 -56.62
N ASN A 488 -19.77 -5.41 -56.12
CA ASN A 488 -20.08 -4.15 -56.80
C ASN A 488 -20.17 -3.04 -55.75
N PRO A 489 -19.02 -2.45 -55.37
CA PRO A 489 -18.95 -1.53 -54.25
C PRO A 489 -19.72 -0.25 -54.55
N ILE A 490 -20.80 -0.02 -53.81
CA ILE A 490 -21.61 1.21 -53.91
C ILE A 490 -21.51 1.95 -52.60
N ARG A 491 -21.04 3.20 -52.66
CA ARG A 491 -20.98 4.08 -51.49
C ARG A 491 -22.34 4.71 -51.25
N ILE A 492 -22.85 4.55 -50.05
CA ILE A 492 -24.08 5.20 -49.58
C ILE A 492 -23.80 5.92 -48.26
N VAL A 493 -24.70 6.84 -47.92
CA VAL A 493 -24.73 7.47 -46.60
C VAL A 493 -26.04 7.10 -45.92
N LEU A 494 -25.97 6.49 -44.74
CA LEU A 494 -27.12 6.22 -43.89
C LEU A 494 -27.26 7.36 -42.87
N HIS A 495 -28.31 8.17 -42.99
CA HIS A 495 -28.69 9.15 -41.99
C HIS A 495 -29.65 8.50 -40.99
N VAL A 496 -29.10 7.94 -39.91
CA VAL A 496 -29.88 7.24 -38.88
C VAL A 496 -30.98 8.13 -38.26
N PRO A 497 -30.74 9.43 -37.97
CA PRO A 497 -31.76 10.31 -37.41
C PRO A 497 -32.99 10.52 -38.29
N SER A 498 -32.79 10.75 -39.59
CA SER A 498 -33.86 11.00 -40.57
C SER A 498 -34.50 9.73 -41.11
N LYS A 499 -33.89 8.57 -40.85
CA LYS A 499 -34.24 7.27 -41.41
C LYS A 499 -34.09 7.23 -42.94
N THR A 500 -33.08 7.91 -43.48
CA THR A 500 -32.87 8.03 -44.92
C THR A 500 -31.49 7.57 -45.35
N MET A 501 -31.43 6.86 -46.48
CA MET A 501 -30.20 6.49 -47.16
C MET A 501 -30.06 7.30 -48.44
N VAL A 502 -28.86 7.84 -48.67
CA VAL A 502 -28.54 8.61 -49.86
C VAL A 502 -27.57 7.79 -50.71
N PHE A 503 -27.80 7.78 -52.02
CA PHE A 503 -26.93 7.17 -53.04
C PHE A 503 -26.22 8.28 -53.82
N PRO A 504 -25.06 8.79 -53.35
CA PRO A 504 -24.39 9.91 -53.97
C PRO A 504 -24.03 9.59 -55.43
N GLY A 505 -24.39 10.49 -56.35
CA GLY A 505 -24.04 10.34 -57.77
C GLY A 505 -24.94 9.41 -58.59
N HIS A 506 -26.06 8.93 -58.03
CA HIS A 506 -27.02 8.09 -58.75
C HIS A 506 -28.38 8.78 -58.88
N ALA A 507 -28.92 8.82 -60.11
CA ALA A 507 -30.17 9.52 -60.43
C ALA A 507 -31.44 8.64 -60.32
N HIS A 508 -31.26 7.32 -60.33
CA HIS A 508 -32.37 6.37 -60.31
C HIS A 508 -32.11 5.27 -59.29
N LEU A 509 -33.18 4.85 -58.63
CA LEU A 509 -33.18 3.69 -57.73
C LEU A 509 -34.17 2.65 -58.24
N TYR A 510 -33.78 1.39 -58.14
CA TYR A 510 -34.58 0.22 -58.50
C TYR A 510 -34.95 -0.52 -57.22
N GLN A 511 -36.25 -0.74 -57.00
CA GLN A 511 -36.76 -1.42 -55.83
C GLN A 511 -37.44 -2.74 -56.24
N CYS A 512 -37.12 -3.83 -55.56
CA CYS A 512 -37.86 -5.09 -55.69
C CYS A 512 -39.29 -4.94 -55.17
N THR A 513 -40.29 -5.35 -55.95
CA THR A 513 -41.71 -5.26 -55.58
C THR A 513 -42.31 -6.60 -55.13
N LYS A 514 -41.49 -7.63 -54.93
CA LYS A 514 -41.94 -8.95 -54.48
C LYS A 514 -42.19 -8.97 -52.97
N ASP A 515 -43.34 -9.51 -52.57
CA ASP A 515 -43.78 -9.52 -51.17
C ASP A 515 -43.12 -10.61 -50.30
N HIS A 516 -42.37 -11.54 -50.90
CA HIS A 516 -41.78 -12.67 -50.19
C HIS A 516 -40.27 -12.49 -50.01
N GLY A 517 -39.83 -12.23 -48.77
CA GLY A 517 -38.45 -12.47 -48.32
C GLY A 517 -37.42 -11.34 -48.47
N CYS A 518 -37.71 -10.23 -49.18
CA CYS A 518 -36.69 -9.20 -49.47
C CYS A 518 -36.91 -7.80 -48.85
N ALA A 519 -38.03 -7.59 -48.13
CA ALA A 519 -38.41 -6.28 -47.55
C ALA A 519 -38.37 -5.08 -48.53
N GLY A 520 -38.42 -5.35 -49.84
CA GLY A 520 -38.28 -4.37 -50.91
C GLY A 520 -36.85 -3.86 -51.08
N PHE A 521 -35.92 -4.80 -51.35
CA PHE A 521 -34.51 -4.53 -51.66
C PHE A 521 -34.33 -3.41 -52.67
N ILE A 522 -33.36 -2.52 -52.44
CA ILE A 522 -33.10 -1.36 -53.28
C ILE A 522 -31.64 -1.29 -53.76
N SER A 523 -31.43 -0.91 -55.02
CA SER A 523 -30.09 -0.62 -55.55
C SER A 523 -30.15 0.49 -56.60
N SER A 524 -29.04 1.22 -56.77
CA SER A 524 -28.85 2.14 -57.90
C SER A 524 -28.52 1.40 -59.22
N TRP A 525 -28.30 0.09 -59.16
CA TRP A 525 -28.00 -0.75 -60.31
C TRP A 525 -29.15 -1.71 -60.57
N ARG A 526 -29.67 -1.70 -61.80
CA ARG A 526 -30.79 -2.55 -62.21
C ARG A 526 -30.47 -4.04 -62.05
N ASP A 527 -29.27 -4.46 -62.46
CA ASP A 527 -28.85 -5.87 -62.45
C ASP A 527 -28.71 -6.44 -61.04
N ASP A 528 -28.41 -5.59 -60.04
CA ASP A 528 -28.41 -6.01 -58.64
C ASP A 528 -29.80 -6.50 -58.23
N VAL A 529 -30.86 -5.82 -58.69
CA VAL A 529 -32.26 -6.14 -58.36
C VAL A 529 -32.80 -7.28 -59.23
N THR A 530 -32.58 -7.21 -60.55
CA THR A 530 -33.20 -8.14 -61.51
C THR A 530 -32.49 -9.49 -61.58
N TYR A 531 -31.20 -9.55 -61.25
CA TYR A 531 -30.39 -10.76 -61.36
C TYR A 531 -29.85 -11.23 -60.02
N GLN A 532 -28.94 -10.47 -59.39
CA GLN A 532 -28.20 -10.97 -58.21
C GLN A 532 -29.11 -11.20 -57.01
N HIS A 533 -29.81 -10.16 -56.57
CA HIS A 533 -30.79 -10.24 -55.49
C HIS A 533 -31.89 -11.24 -55.81
N ASN A 534 -32.44 -11.19 -57.03
CA ASN A 534 -33.51 -12.08 -57.44
C ASN A 534 -33.11 -13.56 -57.42
N ARG A 535 -31.86 -13.89 -57.74
CA ARG A 535 -31.32 -15.25 -57.61
C ARG A 535 -31.20 -15.68 -56.15
N VAL A 536 -30.83 -14.77 -55.26
CA VAL A 536 -30.53 -15.06 -53.85
C VAL A 536 -31.78 -15.09 -52.98
N ALA A 537 -32.71 -14.15 -53.17
CA ALA A 537 -33.90 -13.98 -52.34
C ALA A 537 -35.18 -14.59 -52.93
N HIS A 538 -35.18 -14.92 -54.22
CA HIS A 538 -36.38 -15.35 -54.95
C HIS A 538 -36.12 -16.53 -55.91
N ASP A 539 -35.04 -17.30 -55.71
CA ASP A 539 -34.68 -18.49 -56.51
C ASP A 539 -34.66 -18.25 -58.03
N GLY A 540 -34.42 -17.01 -58.47
CA GLY A 540 -34.38 -16.66 -59.88
C GLY A 540 -35.74 -16.58 -60.58
N MET A 541 -36.86 -16.54 -59.84
CA MET A 541 -38.20 -16.26 -60.40
C MET A 541 -38.23 -14.94 -61.21
N GLN A 542 -39.16 -14.74 -62.15
CA GLN A 542 -39.18 -13.51 -62.97
C GLN A 542 -39.05 -12.22 -62.13
N PRO A 543 -38.14 -11.29 -62.46
CA PRO A 543 -37.89 -10.11 -61.66
C PRO A 543 -39.06 -9.14 -61.73
N ALA A 544 -39.45 -8.60 -60.57
CA ALA A 544 -40.48 -7.55 -60.46
C ALA A 544 -39.87 -6.38 -59.69
N PHE A 545 -39.85 -5.19 -60.31
CA PHE A 545 -39.24 -4.01 -59.72
C PHE A 545 -39.97 -2.73 -60.13
N GLN A 546 -39.79 -1.68 -59.32
CA GLN A 546 -40.22 -0.32 -59.59
C GLN A 546 -38.99 0.58 -59.69
N GLN A 547 -38.99 1.52 -60.64
CA GLN A 547 -37.97 2.56 -60.75
C GLN A 547 -38.50 3.86 -60.12
N SER A 548 -37.63 4.55 -59.40
CA SER A 548 -37.89 5.88 -58.83
C SER A 548 -36.78 6.85 -59.26
N ASP A 549 -37.15 8.08 -59.60
CA ASP A 549 -36.21 9.19 -59.91
C ASP A 549 -35.71 9.90 -58.63
N ALA A 550 -35.57 9.13 -57.55
CA ALA A 550 -35.07 9.60 -56.27
C ALA A 550 -33.62 9.14 -56.09
N HIS A 551 -32.79 9.97 -55.46
CA HIS A 551 -31.43 9.64 -55.03
C HIS A 551 -31.34 9.39 -53.51
N GLU A 552 -32.47 9.59 -52.82
CA GLU A 552 -32.66 9.38 -51.40
C GLU A 552 -33.80 8.38 -51.19
N TRP A 553 -33.64 7.46 -50.24
CA TRP A 553 -34.62 6.46 -49.88
C TRP A 553 -34.87 6.45 -48.38
N ARG A 554 -36.15 6.49 -47.99
CA ARG A 554 -36.54 6.38 -46.58
C ARG A 554 -36.80 4.91 -46.24
N TRP A 555 -35.93 4.32 -45.42
CA TRP A 555 -36.06 2.91 -45.07
C TRP A 555 -37.25 2.68 -44.13
N ARG A 556 -37.90 1.54 -44.29
CA ARG A 556 -39.04 1.07 -43.47
C ARG A 556 -38.56 0.26 -42.28
N LYS A 557 -37.48 -0.51 -42.45
CA LYS A 557 -36.83 -1.28 -41.38
C LYS A 557 -35.52 -0.62 -40.96
N ALA A 558 -35.30 -0.50 -39.65
CA ALA A 558 -34.04 0.01 -39.12
C ALA A 558 -32.88 -0.93 -39.52
N PRO A 559 -31.70 -0.37 -39.85
CA PRO A 559 -30.52 -1.19 -40.12
C PRO A 559 -30.13 -2.04 -38.91
N THR A 560 -29.58 -3.22 -39.16
CA THR A 560 -28.99 -4.08 -38.12
C THR A 560 -27.48 -4.18 -38.29
N TYR A 561 -26.75 -4.30 -37.19
CA TYR A 561 -25.28 -4.23 -37.17
C TYR A 561 -24.66 -5.55 -36.76
N HIS A 562 -23.56 -5.93 -37.40
CA HIS A 562 -22.92 -7.24 -37.25
C HIS A 562 -21.41 -7.10 -37.30
N ARG A 563 -20.69 -7.85 -36.48
CA ARG A 563 -19.21 -7.83 -36.47
C ARG A 563 -18.60 -8.73 -37.54
N GLN A 564 -19.32 -9.75 -37.97
CA GLN A 564 -18.86 -10.70 -38.97
C GLN A 564 -19.45 -10.37 -40.34
N PRO A 565 -18.71 -10.63 -41.43
CA PRO A 565 -19.25 -10.50 -42.77
C PRO A 565 -20.42 -11.46 -42.98
N PRO A 566 -21.40 -11.10 -43.82
CA PRO A 566 -22.47 -12.01 -44.21
C PRO A 566 -21.92 -13.15 -45.09
N ASP A 567 -22.60 -14.29 -45.08
CA ASP A 567 -22.30 -15.39 -46.02
C ASP A 567 -22.57 -14.99 -47.48
N ASN A 568 -23.52 -14.07 -47.69
CA ASN A 568 -23.84 -13.50 -49.00
C ASN A 568 -24.27 -12.04 -48.88
N GLU A 569 -23.57 -11.14 -49.57
CA GLU A 569 -23.79 -9.68 -49.49
C GLU A 569 -25.11 -9.20 -50.16
N PHE A 570 -25.82 -10.09 -50.87
CA PHE A 570 -27.11 -9.84 -51.54
C PHE A 570 -28.33 -10.45 -50.84
N GLN A 571 -28.14 -11.21 -49.75
CA GLN A 571 -29.22 -11.58 -48.83
C GLN A 571 -29.68 -10.34 -48.07
#